data_AF-A0A5B2V9H4-F1
#
_entry.id   AF-A0A5B2V9H4-F1
#
_cell.length_a   1.000
_cell.length_b   1.000
_cell.length_c   1.000
_cell.angle_alpha   90.00
_cell.angle_beta   90.00
_cell.angle_gamma   90.00
#
_symmetry.space_group_name_H-M   'P 1'
#
loop_
_entity.id
_entity.type
_entity.pdbx_description
1 polymer ?
#
loop_
_entity_poly.entity_id
_entity_poly.type
_entity_poly.pdbx_seq_one_letter_code
_entity_poly.pdbx_strand_id
1 'polypeptide(L)'
;KADHHQASRARGVDSAEAERRRTERDQHDGAQQRHVSVAMELGRAKAKFDTDPDGTKTIIDEAHADAKLAIAELRDLARGIYPAVLGDRGLDAALSALAAKASV
;
A
#
# COMPACT_ATOMS: atom_id res chain seq x y z
N LYS A 1 12.01 15.74 -36.78
CA LYS A 1 12.73 14.65 -36.07
C LYS A 1 12.67 14.84 -34.54
N ALA A 2 12.96 16.03 -34.00
CA ALA A 2 12.81 16.33 -32.57
C ALA A 2 11.38 16.05 -32.02
N ASP A 3 10.35 16.46 -32.75
CA ASP A 3 8.94 16.30 -32.32
C ASP A 3 8.49 14.84 -32.17
N HIS A 4 9.02 13.93 -32.99
CA HIS A 4 8.71 12.50 -32.88
C HIS A 4 9.36 11.86 -31.65
N HIS A 5 10.56 12.33 -31.25
CA HIS A 5 11.21 11.85 -30.04
C HIS A 5 10.53 12.37 -28.78
N GLN A 6 10.08 13.63 -28.77
CA GLN A 6 9.30 14.20 -27.67
C GLN A 6 7.94 13.52 -27.51
N ALA A 7 7.21 13.29 -28.61
CA ALA A 7 5.94 12.57 -28.57
C ALA A 7 6.11 11.09 -28.14
N SER A 8 7.21 10.45 -28.53
CA SER A 8 7.50 9.08 -28.08
C SER A 8 7.87 9.00 -26.61
N ARG A 9 8.58 10.00 -26.07
CA ARG A 9 8.89 10.09 -24.63
C ARG A 9 7.64 10.39 -23.81
N ALA A 10 6.78 11.30 -24.27
CA ALA A 10 5.51 11.61 -23.61
C ALA A 10 4.63 10.35 -23.49
N ARG A 11 4.44 9.59 -24.58
CA ARG A 11 3.70 8.32 -24.55
C ARG A 11 4.31 7.28 -23.60
N GLY A 12 5.64 7.24 -23.50
CA GLY A 12 6.33 6.33 -22.58
C GLY A 12 6.11 6.70 -21.11
N VAL A 13 6.11 8.00 -20.79
CA VAL A 13 5.81 8.52 -19.44
C VAL A 13 4.35 8.23 -19.07
N ASP A 14 3.40 8.50 -19.97
CA ASP A 14 1.98 8.24 -19.74
C ASP A 14 1.70 6.74 -19.48
N SER A 15 2.34 5.87 -20.25
CA SER A 15 2.22 4.41 -20.06
C SER A 15 2.82 3.95 -18.73
N ALA A 16 3.97 4.51 -18.34
CA ALA A 16 4.60 4.17 -17.06
C ALA A 16 3.74 4.64 -15.87
N GLU A 17 3.13 5.81 -15.97
CA GLU A 17 2.24 6.34 -14.94
C GLU A 17 0.93 5.53 -14.81
N ALA A 18 0.38 5.08 -15.93
CA ALA A 18 -0.80 4.20 -15.94
C ALA A 18 -0.53 2.86 -15.25
N GLU A 19 0.63 2.24 -15.52
CA GLU A 19 1.03 0.98 -14.90
C GLU A 19 1.33 1.16 -13.41
N ARG A 20 2.01 2.25 -13.04
CA ARG A 20 2.24 2.61 -11.63
C ARG A 20 0.93 2.70 -10.86
N ARG A 21 -0.08 3.40 -11.39
CA ARG A 21 -1.42 3.50 -10.77
C ARG A 21 -2.13 2.15 -10.66
N ARG A 22 -1.93 1.25 -11.63
CA ARG A 22 -2.48 -0.11 -11.58
C ARG A 22 -1.85 -0.90 -10.43
N THR A 23 -0.52 -0.93 -10.38
CA THR A 23 0.24 -1.59 -9.31
C THR A 23 -0.11 -1.02 -7.92
N GLU A 24 -0.31 0.29 -7.79
CA GLU A 24 -0.76 0.91 -6.54
C GLU A 24 -2.15 0.44 -6.11
N ARG A 25 -3.11 0.36 -7.05
CA ARG A 25 -4.45 -0.17 -6.76
C ARG A 25 -4.40 -1.64 -6.37
N ASP A 26 -3.64 -2.45 -7.09
CA ASP A 26 -3.51 -3.88 -6.80
C ASP A 26 -2.89 -4.11 -5.41
N GLN A 27 -1.90 -3.29 -5.01
CA GLN A 27 -1.34 -3.30 -3.66
C GLN A 27 -2.36 -2.87 -2.60
N HIS A 28 -3.11 -1.80 -2.85
CA HIS A 28 -4.16 -1.32 -1.94
C HIS A 28 -5.25 -2.38 -1.72
N ASP A 29 -5.72 -3.01 -2.79
CA ASP A 29 -6.76 -4.04 -2.73
C ASP A 29 -6.25 -5.31 -2.03
N GLY A 30 -5.00 -5.70 -2.27
CA GLY A 30 -4.34 -6.79 -1.54
C GLY A 30 -4.21 -6.51 -0.03
N ALA A 31 -3.86 -5.27 0.34
CA ALA A 31 -3.81 -4.86 1.75
C ALA A 31 -5.21 -4.90 2.39
N GLN A 32 -6.26 -4.43 1.69
CA GLN A 32 -7.64 -4.51 2.18
C GLN A 32 -8.11 -5.95 2.41
N GLN A 33 -7.80 -6.88 1.49
CA GLN A 33 -8.15 -8.29 1.64
C GLN A 33 -7.51 -8.90 2.89
N ARG A 34 -6.22 -8.64 3.13
CA ARG A 34 -5.51 -9.10 4.35
C ARG A 34 -6.11 -8.52 5.63
N HIS A 35 -6.48 -7.24 5.63
CA HIS A 35 -7.16 -6.62 6.78
C HIS A 35 -8.50 -7.29 7.11
N VAL A 36 -9.29 -7.66 6.10
CA VAL A 36 -10.54 -8.40 6.28
C VAL A 36 -10.29 -9.79 6.85
N SER A 37 -9.28 -10.51 6.34
CA SER A 37 -8.89 -11.83 6.86
C SER A 37 -8.52 -11.79 8.35
N VAL A 38 -7.68 -10.84 8.76
CA VAL A 38 -7.31 -10.63 10.17
C VAL A 38 -8.53 -10.39 11.06
N ALA A 39 -9.47 -9.54 10.61
CA ALA A 39 -10.68 -9.25 11.36
C ALA A 39 -11.58 -10.50 11.54
N MET A 40 -11.65 -11.35 10.51
CA MET A 40 -12.39 -12.61 10.56
C MET A 40 -11.73 -13.64 11.49
N GLU A 41 -10.41 -13.78 11.43
CA GLU A 41 -9.65 -14.69 12.29
C GLU A 41 -9.75 -14.30 13.77
N LEU A 42 -9.63 -13.00 14.07
CA LEU A 42 -9.81 -12.49 15.43
C LEU A 42 -11.23 -12.70 15.94
N GLY A 43 -12.24 -12.54 15.08
CA GLY A 43 -13.64 -12.87 15.40
C GLY A 43 -13.84 -14.34 15.74
N ARG A 44 -13.16 -15.24 15.01
CA ARG A 44 -13.19 -16.69 15.24
C ARG A 44 -12.46 -17.09 16.53
N ALA A 45 -11.32 -16.47 16.81
CA ALA A 45 -10.60 -16.63 18.08
C ALA A 45 -11.48 -16.21 19.27
N LYS A 46 -12.14 -15.06 19.18
CA LYS A 46 -13.05 -14.57 20.24
C LYS A 46 -14.19 -15.54 20.52
N ALA A 47 -14.72 -16.24 19.51
CA ALA A 47 -15.79 -17.23 19.68
C ALA A 47 -15.33 -18.54 20.34
N LYS A 48 -14.03 -18.85 20.33
CA LYS A 48 -13.44 -20.10 20.84
C LYS A 48 -12.72 -19.97 22.18
N PHE A 49 -12.53 -18.74 22.64
CA PHE A 49 -11.67 -18.41 23.78
C PHE A 49 -11.96 -19.25 25.04
N ASP A 50 -13.23 -19.49 25.36
CA ASP A 50 -13.63 -20.22 26.57
C ASP A 50 -13.60 -21.75 26.41
N THR A 51 -13.56 -22.28 25.19
CA THR A 51 -13.72 -23.72 24.90
C THR A 51 -12.46 -24.40 24.38
N ASP A 52 -11.54 -23.65 23.77
CA ASP A 52 -10.27 -24.15 23.25
C ASP A 52 -9.19 -23.05 23.37
N PRO A 53 -8.62 -22.84 24.57
CA PRO A 53 -7.67 -21.76 24.81
C PRO A 53 -6.38 -21.90 24.00
N ASP A 54 -5.88 -23.12 23.81
CA ASP A 54 -4.64 -23.39 23.07
C ASP A 54 -4.84 -23.18 21.57
N GLY A 55 -5.95 -23.67 21.00
CA GLY A 55 -6.30 -23.39 19.60
C GLY A 55 -6.62 -21.91 19.37
N THR A 56 -7.20 -21.23 20.36
CA THR A 56 -7.45 -19.78 20.32
C THR A 56 -6.15 -18.98 20.28
N LYS A 57 -5.14 -19.39 21.06
CA LYS A 57 -3.82 -18.73 21.08
C LYS A 57 -3.14 -18.79 19.71
N THR A 58 -3.18 -19.94 19.04
CA THR A 58 -2.63 -20.10 17.67
C THR A 58 -3.31 -19.15 16.68
N ILE A 59 -4.65 -19.06 16.69
CA ILE A 59 -5.39 -18.17 15.77
C ILE A 59 -5.06 -16.69 16.05
N ILE A 60 -4.87 -16.31 17.31
CA ILE A 60 -4.47 -14.94 17.68
C ILE A 60 -3.06 -14.63 17.16
N ASP A 61 -2.13 -15.57 17.27
CA ASP A 61 -0.75 -15.39 16.79
C ASP A 61 -0.70 -15.26 15.26
N GLU A 62 -1.49 -16.04 14.53
CA GLU A 62 -1.66 -15.94 13.07
C GLU A 62 -2.24 -14.58 12.66
N ALA A 63 -3.37 -14.18 13.25
CA ALA A 63 -4.01 -12.90 12.97
C ALA A 63 -3.09 -11.70 13.28
N HIS A 64 -2.26 -11.80 14.32
CA HIS A 64 -1.28 -10.77 14.67
C HIS A 64 -0.13 -10.69 13.66
N ALA A 65 0.34 -11.84 13.13
CA ALA A 65 1.35 -11.87 12.07
C ALA A 65 0.81 -11.22 10.78
N ASP A 66 -0.41 -11.56 10.39
CA ASP A 66 -1.06 -11.00 9.21
C ASP A 66 -1.33 -9.49 9.35
N ALA A 67 -1.72 -9.04 10.54
CA ALA A 67 -1.86 -7.61 10.83
C ALA A 67 -0.54 -6.84 10.64
N LYS A 68 0.60 -7.42 11.05
CA LYS A 68 1.92 -6.81 10.85
C LYS A 68 2.30 -6.71 9.38
N LEU A 69 2.00 -7.74 8.60
CA LEU A 69 2.21 -7.74 7.15
C LEU A 69 1.38 -6.65 6.48
N ALA A 70 0.09 -6.56 6.81
CA ALA A 70 -0.79 -5.54 6.27
C ALA A 70 -0.32 -4.11 6.60
N ILE A 71 0.15 -3.87 7.84
CA ILE A 71 0.75 -2.58 8.24
C ILE A 71 2.02 -2.26 7.44
N ALA A 72 2.88 -3.25 7.16
CA ALA A 72 4.09 -3.05 6.37
C ALA A 72 3.74 -2.64 4.93
N GLU A 73 2.77 -3.32 4.32
CA GLU A 73 2.28 -3.01 2.97
C GLU A 73 1.61 -1.65 2.87
N LEU A 74 0.80 -1.25 3.86
CA LEU A 74 0.26 0.11 3.92
C LEU A 74 1.37 1.16 3.99
N ARG A 75 2.48 0.85 4.67
CA ARG A 75 3.63 1.75 4.79
C ARG A 75 4.46 1.80 3.51
N ASP A 76 4.50 0.73 2.72
CA ASP A 76 5.07 0.70 1.37
C ASP A 76 4.18 1.46 0.38
N LEU A 77 2.87 1.25 0.43
CA LEU A 77 1.89 1.96 -0.37
C LEU A 77 1.91 3.47 -0.08
N ALA A 78 1.95 3.88 1.18
CA ALA A 78 2.06 5.30 1.56
C ALA A 78 3.35 5.95 1.03
N ARG A 79 4.45 5.19 0.93
CA ARG A 79 5.69 5.64 0.28
C ARG A 79 5.53 5.73 -1.23
N GLY A 80 4.73 4.84 -1.83
CA GLY A 80 4.40 4.81 -3.25
C GLY A 80 3.41 5.90 -3.70
N ILE A 81 2.47 6.33 -2.84
CA ILE A 81 1.45 7.36 -3.12
C ILE A 81 2.03 8.78 -3.14
N TYR A 82 3.21 9.01 -2.57
CA TYR A 82 3.81 10.36 -2.50
C TYR A 82 3.97 11.12 -3.84
N PRO A 83 4.24 10.47 -4.98
CA PRO A 83 4.19 11.09 -6.31
C PRO A 83 2.77 11.55 -6.72
N ALA A 84 1.70 11.05 -6.09
CA ALA A 84 0.35 11.59 -6.28
C ALA A 84 0.21 13.02 -5.74
N VAL A 85 1.07 13.45 -4.79
CA VAL A 85 1.15 14.88 -4.40
C VAL A 85 1.49 15.75 -5.61
N LEU A 86 2.28 15.26 -6.57
CA LEU A 86 2.58 15.98 -7.80
C LEU A 86 1.31 16.20 -8.66
N GLY A 87 0.44 15.19 -8.73
CA GLY A 87 -0.84 15.26 -9.45
C GLY A 87 -1.90 16.09 -8.73
N ASP A 88 -2.01 15.94 -7.40
CA ASP A 88 -3.10 16.53 -6.60
C ASP A 88 -2.77 17.92 -6.04
N ARG A 89 -1.48 18.21 -5.79
CA ARG A 89 -1.02 19.43 -5.11
C ARG A 89 0.11 20.15 -5.86
N GLY A 90 0.55 19.63 -6.99
CA GLY A 90 1.55 20.25 -7.86
C GLY A 90 2.99 20.05 -7.40
N LEU A 91 3.90 20.56 -8.23
CA LEU A 91 5.35 20.33 -8.14
C LEU A 91 5.99 20.88 -6.85
N ASP A 92 5.51 22.01 -6.36
CA ASP A 92 6.03 22.66 -5.15
C ASP A 92 5.75 21.83 -3.89
N ALA A 93 4.53 21.30 -3.78
CA ALA A 93 4.16 20.38 -2.72
C ALA A 93 4.97 19.08 -2.82
N ALA A 94 5.19 18.55 -4.02
CA ALA A 94 5.98 17.33 -4.21
C ALA A 94 7.47 17.51 -3.84
N LEU A 95 8.08 18.65 -4.17
CA LEU A 95 9.47 18.98 -3.85
C LEU A 95 9.68 19.23 -2.36
N SER A 96 8.80 20.00 -1.72
CA SER A 96 8.86 20.27 -0.27
C SER A 96 8.78 18.98 0.55
N ALA A 97 7.91 18.08 0.09
CA ALA A 97 7.67 16.79 0.67
C ALA A 97 8.90 15.86 0.50
N LEU A 98 9.55 15.89 -0.67
CA LEU A 98 10.83 15.19 -0.90
C LEU A 98 11.98 15.75 -0.06
N ALA A 99 12.08 17.07 0.07
CA ALA A 99 13.12 17.77 0.82
C ALA A 99 13.05 17.49 2.33
N ALA A 100 11.85 17.41 2.91
CA ALA A 100 11.66 17.03 4.31
C ALA A 100 12.26 15.65 4.63
N LYS A 101 12.28 14.74 3.64
CA LYS A 101 12.83 13.39 3.77
C LYS A 101 14.35 13.32 3.57
N ALA A 102 14.94 14.28 2.85
CA ALA A 102 16.39 14.38 2.66
C ALA A 102 17.13 14.92 3.90
N SER A 103 16.40 15.41 4.90
CA SER A 103 16.93 15.91 6.16
C SER A 103 17.15 14.84 7.24
N VAL A 104 17.16 13.56 6.87
CA VAL A 104 17.44 12.42 7.76
C VAL A 104 18.77 11.77 7.40
#